data_AF-A0A8J7ATD3-F1
#
_entry.id   AF-A0A8J7ATD3-F1
#
_cell.length_a   1.000
_cell.length_b   1.000
_cell.length_c   1.000
_cell.angle_alpha   90.00
_cell.angle_beta   90.00
_cell.angle_gamma   90.00
#
_symmetry.space_group_name_H-M   'P 1'
#
loop_
_entity.id
_entity.type
_entity.pdbx_description
1 polymer ?
#
loop_
_entity_poly.entity_id
_entity_poly.type
_entity_poly.pdbx_seq_one_letter_code
_entity_poly.pdbx_strand_id
1 'polypeptide(L)' 'MLLPNLTLTTIQHHATEPSYARGESYFRSGAVVSLTQRQQTLQAEVEGNEVMPYRVTIEFDEVV' A
#
# COMPACT_ATOMS: atom_id res chain seq x y z
N MET A 1 4.47 -12.62 3.74
CA MET A 1 4.66 -11.82 2.52
C MET A 1 6.07 -11.27 2.52
N LEU A 2 6.76 -11.35 1.40
CA LEU A 2 8.01 -10.63 1.15
C LEU A 2 7.86 -10.07 -0.27
N LEU A 3 7.87 -8.75 -0.40
CA LEU A 3 7.90 -8.06 -1.69
C LEU A 3 9.37 -7.76 -1.98
N PRO A 4 10.01 -8.51 -2.90
CA PRO A 4 11.40 -8.26 -3.24
C PRO A 4 11.54 -6.82 -3.70
N ASN A 5 12.57 -6.12 -3.22
CA ASN A 5 12.87 -4.72 -3.56
C ASN A 5 11.94 -3.63 -2.95
N LEU A 6 10.87 -4.00 -2.24
CA LEU A 6 10.06 -3.01 -1.51
C LEU A 6 10.60 -2.81 -0.09
N THR A 7 11.48 -1.81 0.06
CA THR A 7 12.02 -1.38 1.35
C THR A 7 11.49 0.00 1.73
N LEU A 8 11.60 0.40 3.00
CA LEU A 8 11.28 1.77 3.42
C LEU A 8 12.07 2.81 2.65
N THR A 9 13.35 2.54 2.37
CA THR A 9 14.21 3.42 1.59
C THR A 9 13.71 3.53 0.14
N THR A 10 13.29 2.42 -0.47
CA THR A 10 12.67 2.43 -1.80
C THR A 10 11.42 3.31 -1.81
N ILE A 11 10.53 3.15 -0.80
CA ILE A 11 9.30 3.94 -0.68
C ILE A 11 9.63 5.43 -0.54
N GLN A 12 10.59 5.80 0.33
CA GLN A 12 11.00 7.19 0.55
C GLN A 12 11.62 7.81 -0.70
N HIS A 13 12.40 7.05 -1.48
CA HIS A 13 13.05 7.56 -2.69
C HIS A 13 12.05 7.86 -3.81
N HIS A 14 11.00 7.06 -3.95
CA HIS A 14 10.01 7.19 -5.03
C HIS A 14 8.77 8.00 -4.65
N ALA A 15 8.53 8.26 -3.36
CA ALA A 15 7.43 9.09 -2.91
C ALA A 15 7.83 10.57 -2.83
N THR A 16 6.90 11.46 -3.19
CA THR A 16 7.02 12.86 -2.79
C THR A 16 6.80 12.99 -1.28
N GLU A 17 7.42 13.99 -0.66
CA GLU A 17 7.31 14.24 0.78
C GLU A 17 5.84 14.31 1.28
N PRO A 18 4.91 15.02 0.60
CA PRO A 18 3.50 15.04 1.02
C PRO A 18 2.80 13.68 0.87
N SER A 19 3.21 12.87 -0.10
CA SER A 19 2.64 11.53 -0.29
C SER A 19 3.12 10.59 0.81
N TYR A 20 4.41 10.65 1.14
CA TYR A 20 5.01 9.86 2.21
C TYR A 20 4.38 10.17 3.57
N ALA A 21 4.24 11.45 3.91
CA ALA A 21 3.62 11.89 5.17
C ALA A 21 2.17 11.41 5.31
N ARG A 22 1.36 11.48 4.23
CA ARG A 22 -0.01 10.94 4.25
C ARG A 22 -0.02 9.42 4.41
N GLY A 23 0.87 8.72 3.70
CA GLY A 23 1.02 7.27 3.83
C GLY A 23 1.36 6.84 5.26
N GLU A 24 2.26 7.56 5.94
CA GLU A 24 2.58 7.32 7.35
C GLU A 24 1.35 7.53 8.25
N SER A 25 0.60 8.62 8.04
CA SER A 25 -0.63 8.88 8.78
C SER A 25 -1.66 7.75 8.63
N TYR A 26 -1.90 7.29 7.40
CA TYR A 26 -2.82 6.18 7.11
C TYR A 26 -2.38 4.86 7.73
N PHE A 27 -1.06 4.60 7.74
CA PHE A 27 -0.51 3.43 8.41
C PHE A 27 -0.74 3.49 9.92
N ARG A 28 -0.45 4.65 10.54
CA ARG A 28 -0.64 4.85 12.00
C ARG A 28 -2.09 4.81 12.43
N SER A 29 -3.02 5.26 11.59
CA SER A 29 -4.45 5.21 11.86
C SER A 29 -5.09 3.84 11.59
N GLY A 30 -4.35 2.89 11.02
CA GLY A 30 -4.88 1.57 10.66
C GLY A 30 -5.86 1.61 9.48
N ALA A 31 -5.74 2.60 8.59
CA ALA A 31 -6.69 2.79 7.49
C ALA A 31 -6.76 1.60 6.52
N VAL A 32 -5.72 0.76 6.45
CA VAL A 32 -5.73 -0.50 5.68
C VAL A 32 -6.24 -1.62 6.58
N VAL A 33 -7.53 -1.94 6.47
CA VAL A 33 -8.21 -2.87 7.38
C VAL A 33 -8.06 -4.33 6.97
N SER A 34 -7.73 -4.59 5.71
CA SER A 34 -7.31 -5.92 5.26
C SER A 34 -6.31 -5.83 4.12
N LEU A 35 -5.40 -6.81 4.05
CA LEU A 35 -4.36 -6.88 3.03
C LEU A 35 -4.10 -8.34 2.63
N THR A 36 -4.28 -8.66 1.36
CA THR A 36 -4.04 -9.99 0.81
C THR A 36 -3.19 -9.88 -0.45
N GLN A 37 -2.19 -10.75 -0.57
CA GLN A 37 -1.37 -10.87 -1.76
C GLN A 37 -1.58 -12.25 -2.38
N ARG A 38 -1.79 -12.28 -3.69
CA ARG A 38 -1.80 -13.50 -4.51
C ARG A 38 -0.93 -13.25 -5.73
N GLN A 39 0.15 -14.02 -5.86
CA GLN A 39 1.12 -13.85 -6.95
C GLN A 39 1.61 -12.39 -7.02
N GLN A 40 1.52 -11.73 -8.18
CA GLN A 40 1.91 -10.33 -8.35
C GLN A 40 0.80 -9.32 -8.00
N THR A 41 -0.35 -9.76 -7.50
CA THR A 41 -1.46 -8.86 -7.15
C THR A 41 -1.56 -8.69 -5.63
N LEU A 42 -1.51 -7.45 -5.17
CA LEU A 42 -1.81 -7.04 -3.80
C LEU A 42 -3.17 -6.35 -3.77
N GLN A 43 -4.07 -6.84 -2.94
CA GLN A 43 -5.39 -6.25 -2.75
C GLN A 43 -5.59 -5.85 -1.29
N ALA A 44 -6.19 -4.68 -1.10
CA ALA A 44 -6.48 -4.13 0.21
C ALA A 44 -7.92 -3.61 0.29
N GLU A 45 -8.51 -3.68 1.48
CA GLU A 45 -9.66 -2.86 1.85
C GLU A 45 -9.14 -1.68 2.67
N VAL A 46 -9.50 -0.46 2.26
CA VAL A 46 -8.99 0.77 2.84
C VAL A 46 -10.15 1.66 3.27
N GLU A 47 -10.11 2.16 4.50
CA GLU A 47 -11.03 3.17 4.98
C GLU A 47 -10.86 4.47 4.21
N GLY A 48 -11.98 5.10 3.90
CA GLY A 48 -12.04 6.39 3.24
C GLY A 48 -13.12 7.25 3.85
N ASN A 49 -13.59 8.24 3.10
CA ASN A 49 -14.68 9.11 3.55
C ASN A 49 -16.06 8.44 3.44
N GLU A 50 -16.14 7.32 2.73
CA GLU A 50 -17.38 6.57 2.52
C GLU A 50 -17.67 5.64 3.69
N VAL A 51 -18.94 5.24 3.82
CA VAL A 51 -19.39 4.31 4.88
C VAL A 51 -18.73 2.94 4.77
N MET A 52 -18.46 2.49 3.55
CA MET A 52 -17.81 1.21 3.28
C MET A 52 -16.36 1.43 2.83
N PRO A 53 -15.40 0.60 3.30
CA PRO A 53 -14.04 0.59 2.76
C PRO A 53 -14.03 0.40 1.24
N TYR A 54 -13.02 0.97 0.59
CA TYR A 54 -12.81 0.78 -0.85
C TYR A 54 -11.66 -0.17 -1.13
N ARG A 55 -11.76 -0.85 -2.27
CA ARG A 55 -10.74 -1.80 -2.72
C ARG A 55 -9.61 -1.07 -3.44
N VAL A 56 -8.39 -1.30 -2.98
CA VAL A 56 -7.17 -0.93 -3.71
C VAL A 56 -6.53 -2.19 -4.27
N THR A 57 -6.14 -2.15 -5.55
CA THR A 57 -5.40 -3.23 -6.21
C THR A 57 -4.08 -2.65 -6.72
N ILE A 58 -2.98 -3.31 -6.40
CA ILE A 58 -1.65 -3.04 -6.92
C ILE A 58 -1.17 -4.30 -7.66
N GLU A 59 -0.72 -4.12 -8.88
CA GLU A 59 -0.09 -5.18 -9.68
C GLU A 59 1.41 -4.89 -9.77
N PHE A 60 2.23 -5.86 -9.42
CA PHE A 60 3.68 -5.78 -9.56
C PHE A 60 4.09 -6.34 -10.92
N ASP A 61 5.08 -5.72 -11.54
CA ASP A 61 5.73 -6.28 -12.73
C ASP A 61 6.41 -7.62 -12.38
N GLU A 62 6.47 -8.53 -13.35
CA GLU A 62 7.23 -9.77 -13.18
C GLU A 62 8.71 -9.47 -13.01
N VAL A 63 9.31 -10.07 -11.97
CA VAL A 63 10.77 -10.06 -11.82
C VAL A 63 11.31 -11.13 -12.77
N VAL A 64 11.78 -10.70 -13.95
CA VAL A 64 12.49 -11.54 -14.93
C VAL A 64 13.89 -11.86 -14.45
#